data_AF-A0A0H5QRZ2-F1
#
_entry.id   AF-A0A0H5QRZ2-F1
#
_cell.length_a   1.000
_cell.length_b   1.000
_cell.length_c   1.000
_cell.angle_alpha   90.00
_cell.angle_beta   90.00
_cell.angle_gamma   90.00
#
_symmetry.space_group_name_H-M   'P 1'
#
loop_
_entity.id
_entity.type
_entity.pdbx_description
1 polymer ?
#
loop_
_entity_poly.entity_id
_entity_poly.type
_entity_poly.pdbx_seq_one_letter_code
_entity_poly.pdbx_strand_id
1 'polypeptide(L)'
;RADLFLSHLETLNDKVNSDWDCEENIMSVLEESQYIIGELWREDGGSYPQMRITNLIFSISKQIAAFVQKSLSKTIDIWSIGWQDGRQALLTCCRVVDLWLVISHDLYERDFIDRWIGDPIDDHLLTCVSRRLRHIRDVRSLHDELERLIPVSDQQRFSLESVLDPVRLSSALYWSSGSESDW
;
A
#
# COMPACT_ATOMS: atom_id res chain seq x y z
N ARG A 1 -25.01 -22.44 4.42
CA ARG A 1 -24.82 -21.13 3.75
C ARG A 1 -24.04 -20.19 4.63
N ALA A 2 -24.53 -19.88 5.84
CA ALA A 2 -23.74 -19.18 6.86
C ALA A 2 -22.35 -19.83 7.14
N ASP A 3 -22.26 -21.16 7.14
CA ASP A 3 -20.97 -21.85 7.35
C ASP A 3 -19.99 -21.70 6.17
N LEU A 4 -20.51 -21.65 4.94
CA LEU A 4 -19.69 -21.39 3.75
C LEU A 4 -19.20 -19.94 3.77
N PHE A 5 -20.09 -19.01 4.10
CA PHE A 5 -19.78 -17.59 4.30
C PHE A 5 -18.67 -17.38 5.35
N LEU A 6 -18.77 -18.04 6.50
CA LEU A 6 -17.74 -17.95 7.55
C LEU A 6 -16.41 -18.55 7.07
N SER A 7 -16.45 -19.68 6.36
CA SER A 7 -15.22 -20.28 5.82
C SER A 7 -14.50 -19.38 4.81
N HIS A 8 -15.23 -18.63 3.97
CA HIS A 8 -14.63 -17.70 3.02
C HIS A 8 -13.98 -16.51 3.74
N LEU A 9 -14.64 -15.96 4.76
CA LEU A 9 -14.09 -14.88 5.58
C LEU A 9 -12.91 -15.32 6.43
N GLU A 10 -12.94 -16.53 6.99
CA GLU A 10 -11.82 -17.12 7.73
C GLU A 10 -10.62 -17.32 6.81
N THR A 11 -10.83 -17.90 5.62
CA THR A 11 -9.76 -18.08 4.63
C THR A 11 -9.15 -16.74 4.20
N LEU A 12 -10.00 -15.74 3.94
CA LEU A 12 -9.55 -14.39 3.60
C LEU A 12 -8.76 -13.78 4.76
N ASN A 13 -9.26 -13.91 5.98
CA ASN A 13 -8.60 -13.37 7.18
C ASN A 13 -7.23 -14.02 7.40
N ASP A 14 -7.10 -15.34 7.21
CA ASP A 14 -5.83 -16.04 7.36
C ASP A 14 -4.83 -15.59 6.29
N LYS A 15 -5.27 -15.42 5.05
CA LYS A 15 -4.45 -14.94 3.93
C LYS A 15 -4.03 -13.48 4.09
N VAL A 16 -4.94 -12.62 4.52
CA VAL A 16 -4.70 -11.19 4.73
C VAL A 16 -3.77 -10.95 5.93
N ASN A 17 -3.82 -11.80 6.94
CA ASN A 17 -2.95 -11.72 8.12
C ASN A 17 -1.68 -12.56 8.01
N SER A 18 -1.46 -13.26 6.89
CA SER A 18 -0.23 -14.00 6.64
C SER A 18 0.95 -13.05 6.38
N ASP A 19 2.18 -13.52 6.63
CA ASP A 19 3.38 -12.79 6.19
C ASP A 19 3.47 -12.87 4.66
N TRP A 20 3.23 -11.74 3.99
CA TRP A 20 3.39 -11.65 2.55
C TRP A 20 4.88 -11.55 2.21
N ASP A 21 5.48 -12.69 1.87
CA ASP A 21 6.92 -12.76 1.62
C ASP A 21 7.34 -12.26 0.22
N CYS A 22 6.41 -12.17 -0.74
CA CYS A 22 6.69 -11.73 -2.11
C CYS A 22 5.49 -11.05 -2.79
N GLU A 23 5.75 -10.35 -3.90
CA GLU A 23 4.74 -9.65 -4.72
C GLU A 23 3.65 -10.60 -5.23
N GLU A 24 4.01 -11.80 -5.67
CA GLU A 24 3.03 -12.76 -6.21
C GLU A 24 2.00 -13.19 -5.16
N ASN A 25 2.46 -13.42 -3.92
CA ASN A 25 1.60 -13.83 -2.82
C ASN A 25 0.57 -12.74 -2.50
N ILE A 26 1.00 -11.49 -2.34
CA ILE A 26 0.10 -10.39 -2.02
C ILE A 26 -0.88 -10.11 -3.16
N MET A 27 -0.44 -10.11 -4.41
CA MET A 27 -1.33 -9.86 -5.56
C MET A 27 -2.45 -10.90 -5.65
N SER A 28 -2.12 -12.19 -5.45
CA SER A 28 -3.11 -13.27 -5.36
C SER A 28 -4.12 -13.05 -4.23
N VAL A 29 -3.66 -12.61 -3.06
CA VAL A 29 -4.54 -12.27 -1.93
C VAL A 29 -5.47 -11.09 -2.27
N LEU A 30 -4.99 -10.07 -2.99
CA LEU A 30 -5.82 -8.93 -3.39
C LEU A 30 -6.90 -9.33 -4.40
N GLU A 31 -6.56 -10.17 -5.38
CA GLU A 31 -7.52 -10.71 -6.35
C GLU A 31 -8.60 -11.57 -5.68
N GLU A 32 -8.19 -12.43 -4.76
CA GLU A 32 -9.12 -13.25 -3.98
C GLU A 32 -9.99 -12.39 -3.05
N SER A 33 -9.43 -11.34 -2.46
CA SER A 33 -10.17 -10.35 -1.68
C SER A 33 -11.27 -9.70 -2.51
N GLN A 34 -10.97 -9.28 -3.75
CA GLN A 34 -11.96 -8.71 -4.66
C GLN A 34 -13.10 -9.69 -4.92
N TYR A 35 -12.76 -10.95 -5.25
CA TYR A 35 -13.76 -11.98 -5.52
C TYR A 35 -14.66 -12.21 -4.30
N ILE A 36 -14.07 -12.44 -3.12
CA ILE A 36 -14.82 -12.71 -1.90
C ILE A 36 -15.70 -11.52 -1.55
N ILE A 37 -15.18 -10.29 -1.56
CA ILE A 37 -15.97 -9.10 -1.24
C ILE A 37 -17.14 -8.91 -2.22
N GLY A 38 -16.92 -9.12 -3.52
CA GLY A 38 -17.98 -9.07 -4.53
C GLY A 38 -19.07 -10.12 -4.30
N GLU A 39 -18.69 -11.35 -3.96
CA GLU A 39 -19.64 -12.42 -3.61
C GLU A 39 -20.42 -12.10 -2.33
N LEU A 40 -19.75 -11.60 -1.29
CA LEU A 40 -20.38 -11.20 -0.02
C LEU A 40 -21.46 -10.14 -0.23
N TRP A 41 -21.22 -9.19 -1.14
CA TRP A 41 -22.20 -8.18 -1.47
C TRP A 41 -23.38 -8.72 -2.28
N ARG A 42 -23.15 -9.70 -3.16
CA ARG A 42 -24.21 -10.36 -3.94
C ARG A 42 -25.08 -11.29 -3.10
N GLU A 43 -24.54 -11.85 -2.02
CA GLU A 43 -25.24 -12.81 -1.16
C GLU A 43 -26.52 -12.21 -0.52
N ASP A 44 -27.57 -13.04 -0.41
CA ASP A 44 -28.88 -12.72 0.17
C ASP A 44 -29.55 -11.43 -0.35
N GLY A 45 -29.38 -11.13 -1.65
CA GLY A 45 -30.08 -10.02 -2.30
C GLY A 45 -29.61 -8.63 -1.87
N GLY A 46 -28.41 -8.52 -1.27
CA GLY A 46 -27.88 -7.25 -0.74
C GLY A 46 -28.18 -7.02 0.74
N SER A 47 -28.48 -8.09 1.49
CA SER A 47 -28.67 -8.03 2.95
C SER A 47 -27.36 -7.86 3.72
N TYR A 48 -26.20 -8.07 3.07
CA TYR A 48 -24.92 -7.91 3.73
C TYR A 48 -24.66 -6.43 4.08
N PRO A 49 -24.39 -6.08 5.35
CA PRO A 49 -24.33 -4.68 5.75
C PRO A 49 -23.20 -3.90 5.06
N GLN A 50 -23.53 -2.77 4.44
CA GLN A 50 -22.58 -1.83 3.82
C GLN A 50 -21.40 -1.48 4.75
N MET A 51 -21.69 -1.26 6.04
CA MET A 51 -20.67 -0.98 7.07
C MET A 51 -19.65 -2.11 7.21
N ARG A 52 -20.06 -3.38 7.06
CA ARG A 52 -19.14 -4.52 7.15
C ARG A 52 -18.22 -4.60 5.93
N ILE A 53 -18.73 -4.36 4.72
CA ILE A 53 -17.91 -4.25 3.50
C ILE A 53 -16.88 -3.13 3.65
N THR A 54 -17.33 -1.96 4.10
CA THR A 54 -16.46 -0.80 4.35
C THR A 54 -15.33 -1.15 5.32
N ASN A 55 -15.67 -1.81 6.43
CA ASN A 55 -14.67 -2.25 7.42
C ASN A 55 -13.71 -3.30 6.87
N LEU A 56 -14.18 -4.25 6.04
CA LEU A 56 -13.33 -5.24 5.39
C LEU A 56 -12.32 -4.57 4.46
N ILE A 57 -12.79 -3.65 3.62
CA ILE A 57 -11.93 -2.90 2.71
C ILE A 57 -10.85 -2.15 3.50
N PHE A 58 -11.24 -1.35 4.50
CA PHE A 58 -10.28 -0.63 5.33
C PHE A 58 -9.35 -1.52 6.15
N SER A 59 -9.78 -2.73 6.53
CA SER A 59 -8.92 -3.69 7.22
C SER A 59 -7.81 -4.19 6.30
N ILE A 60 -8.15 -4.54 5.05
CA ILE A 60 -7.16 -4.95 4.03
C ILE A 60 -6.23 -3.79 3.73
N SER A 61 -6.76 -2.56 3.59
CA SER A 61 -5.96 -1.35 3.39
C SER A 61 -4.91 -1.13 4.47
N LYS A 62 -5.27 -1.37 5.74
CA LYS A 62 -4.32 -1.30 6.86
C LYS A 62 -3.23 -2.35 6.77
N GLN A 63 -3.56 -3.57 6.35
CA GLN A 63 -2.56 -4.63 6.18
C GLN A 63 -1.62 -4.34 5.01
N ILE A 64 -2.13 -3.81 3.90
CA ILE A 64 -1.33 -3.32 2.77
C ILE A 64 -0.35 -2.23 3.23
N ALA A 65 -0.85 -1.23 3.97
CA ALA A 65 0.00 -0.16 4.50
C ALA A 65 1.10 -0.73 5.41
N ALA A 66 0.75 -1.64 6.32
CA ALA A 66 1.70 -2.28 7.23
C ALA A 66 2.77 -3.10 6.48
N PHE A 67 2.36 -3.87 5.46
CA PHE A 67 3.28 -4.63 4.62
C PHE A 67 4.28 -3.74 3.88
N VAL A 68 3.80 -2.71 3.19
CA VAL A 68 4.67 -1.81 2.44
C VAL A 68 5.66 -1.11 3.38
N GLN A 69 5.17 -0.64 4.52
CA GLN A 69 6.00 -0.01 5.55
C GLN A 69 7.06 -0.98 6.08
N LYS A 70 6.68 -2.23 6.39
CA LYS A 70 7.59 -3.28 6.87
C LYS A 70 8.64 -3.62 5.81
N SER A 71 8.23 -3.79 4.56
CA SER A 71 9.09 -4.15 3.43
C SER A 71 10.19 -3.10 3.19
N LEU A 72 9.81 -1.82 3.15
CA LEU A 72 10.76 -0.73 2.85
C LEU A 72 11.64 -0.34 4.04
N SER A 73 11.18 -0.56 5.29
CA SER A 73 11.94 -0.17 6.49
C SER A 73 12.77 -1.29 7.10
N LYS A 74 12.25 -2.52 7.17
CA LYS A 74 12.92 -3.64 7.87
C LYS A 74 13.65 -4.59 6.93
N THR A 75 13.11 -4.83 5.74
CA THR A 75 13.66 -5.86 4.84
C THR A 75 14.78 -5.31 3.98
N ILE A 76 14.63 -4.08 3.46
CA ILE A 76 15.51 -3.55 2.41
C ILE A 76 16.29 -2.29 2.85
N ASP A 77 15.81 -1.55 3.86
CA ASP A 77 16.30 -0.20 4.21
C ASP A 77 16.62 0.63 2.95
N ILE A 78 15.56 1.17 2.34
CA ILE A 78 15.65 1.85 1.05
C ILE A 78 16.59 3.06 1.04
N TRP A 79 16.99 3.57 2.20
CA TRP A 79 17.88 4.72 2.32
C TRP A 79 19.36 4.32 2.23
N SER A 80 19.69 3.09 2.65
CA SER A 80 21.07 2.59 2.70
C SER A 80 21.43 1.68 1.51
N ILE A 81 20.44 1.04 0.89
CA ILE A 81 20.66 0.16 -0.26
C ILE A 81 20.96 0.96 -1.54
N GLY A 82 21.64 0.32 -2.50
CA GLY A 82 21.83 0.86 -3.85
C GLY A 82 20.48 1.16 -4.53
N TRP A 83 20.44 2.26 -5.30
CA TRP A 83 19.18 2.75 -5.87
C TRP A 83 18.44 1.74 -6.74
N GLN A 84 19.13 0.87 -7.48
CA GLN A 84 18.46 -0.11 -8.36
C GLN A 84 17.56 -1.08 -7.56
N ASP A 85 18.07 -1.62 -6.46
CA ASP A 85 17.32 -2.53 -5.60
C ASP A 85 16.22 -1.79 -4.82
N GLY A 86 16.55 -0.60 -4.29
CA GLY A 86 15.57 0.25 -3.61
C GLY A 86 14.43 0.71 -4.53
N ARG A 87 14.73 1.01 -5.80
CA ARG A 87 13.77 1.36 -6.84
C ARG A 87 12.84 0.19 -7.13
N GLN A 88 13.36 -1.01 -7.28
CA GLN A 88 12.53 -2.19 -7.53
C GLN A 88 11.56 -2.44 -6.37
N ALA A 89 12.06 -2.35 -5.13
CA ALA A 89 11.23 -2.49 -3.93
C ALA A 89 10.12 -1.43 -3.86
N LEU A 90 10.44 -0.16 -4.13
CA LEU A 90 9.47 0.93 -4.16
C LEU A 90 8.42 0.74 -5.25
N LEU A 91 8.82 0.28 -6.44
CA LEU A 91 7.90 0.01 -7.54
C LEU A 91 6.93 -1.12 -7.19
N THR A 92 7.42 -2.22 -6.63
CA THR A 92 6.56 -3.32 -6.15
C THR A 92 5.57 -2.82 -5.09
N CYS A 93 6.01 -2.03 -4.12
CA CYS A 93 5.12 -1.46 -3.10
C CYS A 93 4.07 -0.51 -3.69
N CYS A 94 4.45 0.35 -4.64
CA CYS A 94 3.50 1.22 -5.34
C CYS A 94 2.45 0.39 -6.10
N ARG A 95 2.87 -0.66 -6.80
CA ARG A 95 1.97 -1.52 -7.58
C ARG A 95 0.93 -2.21 -6.70
N VAL A 96 1.34 -2.71 -5.53
CA VAL A 96 0.43 -3.30 -4.55
C VAL A 96 -0.63 -2.30 -4.11
N VAL A 97 -0.21 -1.10 -3.69
CA VAL A 97 -1.14 -0.07 -3.20
C VAL A 97 -2.07 0.38 -4.31
N ASP A 98 -1.53 0.64 -5.50
CA ASP A 98 -2.30 1.11 -6.65
C ASP A 98 -3.29 0.02 -7.13
N LEU A 99 -2.90 -1.26 -7.12
CA LEU A 99 -3.81 -2.36 -7.44
C LEU A 99 -5.01 -2.36 -6.49
N TRP A 100 -4.79 -2.24 -5.18
CA TRP A 100 -5.90 -2.26 -4.23
C TRP A 100 -6.85 -1.06 -4.38
N LEU A 101 -6.30 0.13 -4.66
CA LEU A 101 -7.12 1.31 -4.96
C LEU A 101 -7.98 1.12 -6.23
N VAL A 102 -7.43 0.44 -7.25
CA VAL A 102 -8.20 0.06 -8.44
C VAL A 102 -9.27 -0.98 -8.10
N ILE A 103 -8.91 -2.03 -7.34
CA ILE A 103 -9.85 -3.07 -6.91
C ILE A 103 -11.02 -2.49 -6.11
N SER A 104 -10.75 -1.59 -5.16
CA SER A 104 -11.79 -1.00 -4.32
C SER A 104 -12.72 -0.08 -5.12
N HIS A 105 -12.17 0.65 -6.09
CA HIS A 105 -12.94 1.42 -7.06
C HIS A 105 -13.81 0.52 -7.95
N ASP A 106 -13.24 -0.54 -8.52
CA ASP A 106 -13.94 -1.49 -9.39
C ASP A 106 -15.06 -2.22 -8.65
N LEU A 107 -14.84 -2.59 -7.39
CA LEU A 107 -15.88 -3.17 -6.53
C LEU A 107 -17.07 -2.21 -6.38
N TYR A 108 -16.78 -0.91 -6.21
CA TYR A 108 -17.84 0.09 -6.12
C TYR A 108 -18.61 0.21 -7.44
N GLU A 109 -17.91 0.46 -8.55
CA GLU A 109 -18.55 0.71 -9.85
C GLU A 109 -19.31 -0.50 -10.40
N ARG A 110 -18.75 -1.70 -10.23
CA ARG A 110 -19.33 -2.92 -10.81
C ARG A 110 -20.31 -3.60 -9.88
N ASP A 111 -19.98 -3.72 -8.61
CA ASP A 111 -20.69 -4.60 -7.68
C ASP A 111 -21.62 -3.81 -6.74
N PHE A 112 -21.22 -2.62 -6.29
CA PHE A 112 -21.94 -1.89 -5.22
C PHE A 112 -22.94 -0.84 -5.70
N ILE A 113 -22.70 -0.22 -6.86
CA ILE A 113 -23.34 1.04 -7.29
C ILE A 113 -24.87 1.07 -7.16
N ASP A 114 -25.57 -0.02 -7.50
CA ASP A 114 -27.03 -0.06 -7.50
C ASP A 114 -27.67 -0.11 -6.10
N ARG A 115 -26.90 -0.52 -5.08
CA ARG A 115 -27.40 -0.74 -3.70
C ARG A 115 -26.62 0.03 -2.64
N TRP A 116 -25.54 0.70 -3.02
CA TRP A 116 -24.74 1.50 -2.12
C TRP A 116 -25.45 2.82 -1.80
N ILE A 117 -25.50 3.18 -0.52
CA ILE A 117 -26.10 4.44 -0.08
C ILE A 117 -24.98 5.43 0.26
N GLY A 118 -25.02 6.58 -0.41
CA GLY A 118 -24.05 7.66 -0.22
C GLY A 118 -22.86 7.59 -1.18
N ASP A 119 -21.79 8.28 -0.81
CA ASP A 119 -20.59 8.40 -1.62
C ASP A 119 -19.81 7.07 -1.73
N PRO A 120 -19.00 6.91 -2.79
CA PRO A 120 -18.04 5.81 -2.89
C PRO A 120 -17.13 5.70 -1.67
N ILE A 121 -16.59 4.51 -1.46
CA ILE A 121 -15.62 4.27 -0.38
C ILE A 121 -14.33 5.05 -0.70
N ASP A 122 -14.02 6.04 0.13
CA ASP A 122 -12.74 6.78 0.07
C ASP A 122 -11.71 6.15 1.00
N ASP A 123 -10.73 5.45 0.42
CA ASP A 123 -9.58 4.89 1.15
C ASP A 123 -8.47 5.95 1.32
N HIS A 124 -8.72 6.87 2.24
CA HIS A 124 -7.81 7.96 2.54
C HIS A 124 -6.41 7.47 2.96
N LEU A 125 -6.35 6.38 3.74
CA LEU A 125 -5.09 5.80 4.22
C LEU A 125 -4.20 5.41 3.05
N LEU A 126 -4.68 4.56 2.15
CA LEU A 126 -3.85 4.09 1.05
C LEU A 126 -3.61 5.15 -0.01
N THR A 127 -4.54 6.08 -0.20
CA THR A 127 -4.31 7.25 -1.06
C THR A 127 -3.10 8.07 -0.59
N CYS A 128 -3.02 8.32 0.73
CA CYS A 128 -1.89 9.05 1.31
C CYS A 128 -0.59 8.24 1.31
N VAL A 129 -0.65 6.94 1.62
CA VAL A 129 0.51 6.03 1.50
C VAL A 129 1.03 6.01 0.06
N SER A 130 0.16 5.85 -0.93
CA SER A 130 0.50 5.85 -2.36
C SER A 130 1.23 7.15 -2.75
N ARG A 131 0.72 8.30 -2.32
CA ARG A 131 1.37 9.61 -2.56
C ARG A 131 2.75 9.68 -1.91
N ARG A 132 2.86 9.25 -0.65
CA ARG A 132 4.13 9.23 0.10
C ARG A 132 5.19 8.39 -0.60
N LEU A 133 4.84 7.19 -1.06
CA LEU A 133 5.74 6.30 -1.78
C LEU A 133 6.27 6.91 -3.07
N ARG A 134 5.40 7.59 -3.83
CA ARG A 134 5.82 8.31 -5.05
C ARG A 134 6.80 9.43 -4.72
N HIS A 135 6.53 10.23 -3.71
CA HIS A 135 7.47 11.29 -3.30
C HIS A 135 8.82 10.73 -2.85
N ILE A 136 8.84 9.66 -2.05
CA ILE A 136 10.08 9.00 -1.64
C ILE A 136 10.88 8.50 -2.84
N ARG A 137 10.20 7.87 -3.81
CA ARG A 137 10.81 7.41 -5.05
C ARG A 137 11.42 8.57 -5.84
N ASP A 138 10.70 9.69 -5.95
CA ASP A 138 11.17 10.84 -6.72
C ASP A 138 12.38 11.50 -6.04
N VAL A 139 12.37 11.63 -4.70
CA VAL A 139 13.51 12.12 -3.90
C VAL A 139 14.73 11.21 -4.07
N ARG A 140 14.57 9.89 -3.94
CA ARG A 140 15.68 8.94 -4.11
C ARG A 140 16.22 8.89 -5.55
N SER A 141 15.34 9.01 -6.54
CA SER A 141 15.75 9.08 -7.95
C SER A 141 16.59 10.33 -8.22
N LEU A 142 16.16 11.48 -7.69
CA LEU A 142 16.88 12.73 -7.84
C LEU A 142 18.24 12.69 -7.12
N HIS A 143 18.29 12.09 -5.93
CA HIS A 143 19.55 11.88 -5.21
C HIS A 143 20.54 11.01 -6.01
N ASP A 144 20.08 9.89 -6.56
CA ASP A 144 20.92 9.00 -7.39
C ASP A 144 21.36 9.67 -8.71
N GLU A 145 20.52 10.51 -9.31
CA GLU A 145 20.91 11.33 -10.47
C GLU A 145 22.01 12.35 -10.11
N LEU A 146 21.89 13.03 -8.97
CA LEU A 146 22.91 13.96 -8.49
C LEU A 146 24.23 13.24 -8.19
N GLU A 147 24.19 12.07 -7.58
CA GLU A 147 25.39 11.25 -7.34
C GLU A 147 26.09 10.86 -8.65
N ARG A 148 25.32 10.55 -9.71
CA ARG A 148 25.89 10.22 -11.02
C ARG A 148 26.46 11.42 -11.77
N LEU A 149 25.91 12.63 -11.56
CA LEU A 149 26.30 13.84 -12.29
C LEU A 149 27.42 14.63 -11.61
N ILE A 150 27.53 14.58 -10.28
CA ILE A 150 28.50 15.36 -9.52
C ILE A 150 29.80 14.55 -9.36
N PRO A 151 30.98 15.11 -9.68
CA PRO A 151 32.25 14.44 -9.43
C PRO A 151 32.45 14.13 -7.95
N VAL A 152 33.09 13.00 -7.63
CA VAL A 152 33.30 12.54 -6.23
C VAL A 152 33.95 13.61 -5.34
N SER A 153 34.86 14.42 -5.90
CA SER A 153 35.50 15.53 -5.18
C SER A 153 34.52 16.61 -4.73
N ASP A 154 33.46 16.85 -5.51
CA ASP A 154 32.43 17.84 -5.22
C ASP A 154 31.29 17.24 -4.38
N GLN A 155 31.04 15.92 -4.48
CA GLN A 155 30.05 15.24 -3.63
C GLN A 155 30.37 15.38 -2.15
N GLN A 156 31.65 15.24 -1.76
CA GLN A 156 32.10 15.46 -0.38
C GLN A 156 31.91 16.91 0.06
N ARG A 157 32.17 17.85 -0.84
CA ARG A 157 32.01 19.30 -0.60
C ARG A 157 30.54 19.69 -0.39
N PHE A 158 29.62 19.06 -1.11
CA PHE A 158 28.17 19.25 -0.95
C PHE A 158 27.54 18.34 0.10
N SER A 159 28.33 17.45 0.71
CA SER A 159 27.85 16.46 1.69
C SER A 159 26.65 15.67 1.16
N LEU A 160 26.70 15.27 -0.11
CA LEU A 160 25.57 14.68 -0.84
C LEU A 160 25.06 13.39 -0.18
N GLU A 161 25.95 12.61 0.46
CA GLU A 161 25.59 11.43 1.24
C GLU A 161 24.67 11.75 2.43
N SER A 162 24.79 12.94 3.02
CA SER A 162 24.03 13.37 4.21
C SER A 162 22.73 14.12 3.88
N VAL A 163 22.49 14.45 2.60
CA VAL A 163 21.29 15.19 2.17
C VAL A 163 19.99 14.44 2.50
N LEU A 164 20.05 13.11 2.51
CA LEU A 164 18.90 12.26 2.85
C LEU A 164 18.78 11.97 4.35
N ASP A 165 19.74 12.37 5.19
CA ASP A 165 19.72 12.08 6.63
C ASP A 165 18.45 12.58 7.34
N PRO A 166 17.92 13.79 7.08
CA PRO A 166 16.68 14.23 7.72
C PRO A 166 15.52 13.28 7.44
N VAL A 167 15.45 12.75 6.21
CA VAL A 167 14.38 11.87 5.76
C VAL A 167 14.59 10.45 6.28
N ARG A 168 15.84 9.97 6.28
CA ARG A 168 16.24 8.67 6.81
C ARG A 168 16.02 8.54 8.32
N LEU A 169 16.30 9.62 9.07
CA LEU A 169 16.13 9.67 10.52
C LEU A 169 14.68 9.94 10.93
N SER A 170 13.85 10.41 10.00
CA SER A 170 12.42 10.54 10.20
C SER A 170 11.69 9.21 9.97
N SER A 171 10.48 9.09 10.51
CA SER A 171 9.55 8.01 10.17
C SER A 171 8.91 8.20 8.79
N ALA A 172 9.67 8.66 7.78
CA ALA A 172 9.19 9.01 6.44
C ALA A 172 8.36 7.91 5.76
N LEU A 173 8.73 6.65 6.01
CA LEU A 173 8.05 5.48 5.47
C LEU A 173 6.74 5.19 6.21
N TYR A 174 6.61 5.60 7.47
CA TYR A 174 5.42 5.39 8.27
C TYR A 174 4.43 6.54 8.09
N TRP A 175 3.28 6.19 7.53
CA TRP A 175 2.16 7.11 7.42
C TRP A 175 1.24 6.99 8.63
N SER A 176 0.95 8.15 9.21
CA SER A 176 -0.09 8.40 10.20
C SER A 176 -0.64 9.81 9.92
N SER A 177 -1.85 10.12 10.39
CA SER A 177 -2.43 11.45 10.16
C SER A 177 -1.56 12.61 10.68
N GLY A 178 -0.72 12.37 11.70
CA GLY A 178 0.22 13.35 12.22
C GLY A 178 1.56 13.42 11.45
N SER A 179 1.96 12.36 10.75
CA SER A 179 3.25 12.33 10.04
C SER A 179 3.20 12.89 8.61
N GLU A 180 2.07 13.46 8.19
CA GLU A 180 1.97 14.21 6.94
C GLU A 180 2.57 15.61 7.04
N SER A 181 2.43 16.30 8.17
CA SER A 181 3.02 17.63 8.35
C SER A 181 4.52 17.61 8.52
N ASP A 182 5.07 16.47 8.96
CA ASP A 182 6.50 16.29 9.23
C ASP A 182 7.29 15.89 7.97
N TRP A 183 6.61 15.48 6.89
CA TRP A 183 7.17 15.11 5.59
C TRP A 183 7.12 16.28 4.60
#